data_AF-A0A0C2F330-F1
#
_entry.id   AF-A0A0C2F330-F1
#
_cell.length_a   1.000
_cell.length_b   1.000
_cell.length_c   1.000
_cell.angle_alpha   90.00
_cell.angle_beta   90.00
_cell.angle_gamma   90.00
#
_symmetry.space_group_name_H-M   'P 1'
#
loop_
_entity.id
_entity.type
_entity.pdbx_description
1 polymer ?
#
loop_
_entity_poly.entity_id
_entity_poly.type
_entity_poly.pdbx_seq_one_letter_code
_entity_poly.pdbx_strand_id
1 'polypeptide(L)' 'HKLFAKAAPKSNRGLIINALQYSVFPGAVNDQTRMKTMNDLAASDAKHFLILFRDYKCQYRGLYSWDQ' A
#
# COMPACT_ATOMS: atom_id res chain seq x y z
N HIS A 1 26.83 -0.89 11.27
CA HIS A 1 26.47 0.00 12.40
C HIS A 1 25.09 0.60 12.14
N LYS A 2 24.10 0.35 13.01
CA LYS A 2 22.80 1.04 12.95
C LYS A 2 22.97 2.31 13.79
N LEU A 3 22.86 3.48 13.16
CA LEU A 3 22.94 4.76 13.88
C LEU A 3 21.71 4.86 14.81
N PHE A 4 21.93 5.15 16.09
CA PHE A 4 20.85 5.29 17.06
C PHE A 4 20.16 6.64 16.84
N ALA A 5 18.94 6.60 16.31
CA ALA A 5 18.06 7.74 16.13
C ALA A 5 16.68 7.41 16.69
N LYS A 6 16.01 8.40 17.28
CA LYS A 6 14.64 8.25 17.78
C LYS A 6 13.72 7.90 16.60
N ALA A 7 12.98 6.80 16.71
CA ALA A 7 11.99 6.43 15.70
C ALA A 7 10.93 7.54 15.57
N ALA A 8 10.79 8.10 14.37
CA ALA A 8 9.76 9.07 14.09
C ALA A 8 8.48 8.35 13.67
N PRO A 9 7.33 8.59 14.33
CA PRO A 9 6.06 8.04 13.88
C PRO A 9 5.71 8.68 12.54
N LYS A 10 5.85 7.92 11.45
CA LYS A 10 5.41 8.31 10.11
C LYS A 10 4.45 7.23 9.61
N SER A 11 3.52 7.62 8.76
CA SER A 11 2.61 6.69 8.08
C SER A 11 2.71 6.94 6.58
N ASN A 12 2.69 5.87 5.78
CA ASN A 12 2.63 5.99 4.32
C ASN A 12 1.23 5.75 3.77
N ARG A 13 0.21 5.62 4.63
CA ARG A 13 -1.16 5.26 4.24
C ARG A 13 -1.73 6.16 3.14
N GLY A 14 -1.57 7.48 3.26
CA GLY A 14 -2.07 8.42 2.25
C GLY A 14 -1.41 8.24 0.88
N LEU A 15 -0.11 7.93 0.86
CA LEU A 15 0.61 7.63 -0.39
C LEU A 15 0.10 6.33 -1.03
N ILE A 16 -0.19 5.32 -0.21
CA ILE A 16 -0.71 4.02 -0.67
C ILE A 16 -2.13 4.17 -1.24
N ILE A 17 -3.01 4.93 -0.59
CA ILE A 17 -4.35 5.23 -1.12
C ILE A 17 -4.24 5.90 -2.49
N ASN A 18 -3.39 6.91 -2.63
CA ASN A 18 -3.18 7.60 -3.89
C ASN A 18 -2.66 6.63 -4.98
N ALA A 19 -1.64 5.83 -4.66
CA ALA A 19 -1.10 4.84 -5.59
C ALA A 19 -2.15 3.81 -6.05
N LEU A 20 -2.96 3.27 -5.12
CA LEU A 20 -4.00 2.29 -5.43
C LEU A 20 -5.10 2.88 -6.33
N GLN A 21 -5.47 4.14 -6.13
CA GLN A 21 -6.56 4.78 -6.85
C GLN A 21 -6.17 5.21 -8.27
N TYR A 22 -4.95 5.71 -8.46
CA TYR A 22 -4.56 6.38 -9.72
C TYR A 22 -3.51 5.63 -10.53
N SER A 23 -2.67 4.80 -9.91
CA SER A 23 -1.55 4.14 -10.60
C SER A 23 -1.71 2.63 -10.71
N VAL A 24 -2.19 1.96 -9.67
CA VAL A 24 -2.25 0.49 -9.60
C VAL A 24 -3.54 -0.05 -10.22
N PHE A 25 -4.68 0.62 -10.01
CA PHE A 25 -5.97 0.22 -10.54
C PHE A 25 -6.60 1.34 -11.39
N PRO A 26 -6.02 1.65 -12.56
CA PRO A 26 -6.58 2.66 -13.45
C PRO A 26 -7.87 2.14 -14.09
N GLY A 27 -8.89 3.00 -14.17
CA GLY A 27 -10.14 2.74 -14.88
C GLY A 27 -11.07 1.72 -14.20
N ALA A 28 -12.23 1.49 -14.82
CA ALA A 28 -13.33 0.75 -14.22
C ALA A 28 -13.13 -0.78 -14.16
N VAL A 29 -12.24 -1.34 -15.00
CA VAL A 29 -12.01 -2.80 -15.09
C VAL A 29 -11.57 -3.38 -13.75
N ASN A 30 -10.84 -2.60 -12.95
CA ASN A 30 -10.30 -3.04 -11.67
C ASN A 30 -11.08 -2.50 -10.46
N ASP A 31 -12.28 -1.94 -10.65
CA ASP A 31 -13.04 -1.28 -9.58
C ASP A 31 -13.34 -2.21 -8.40
N GLN A 32 -13.73 -3.45 -8.69
CA GLN A 32 -14.03 -4.43 -7.65
C GLN A 32 -12.79 -4.75 -6.81
N THR A 33 -11.63 -4.98 -7.46
CA THR A 33 -10.36 -5.24 -6.78
C THR A 33 -9.89 -4.03 -5.98
N ARG A 34 -10.06 -2.82 -6.54
CA ARG A 34 -9.75 -1.56 -5.85
C ARG A 34 -10.60 -1.38 -4.61
N MET A 35 -11.92 -1.53 -4.70
CA MET A 35 -12.82 -1.40 -3.54
C MET A 35 -12.49 -2.42 -2.46
N LYS A 36 -12.26 -3.69 -2.82
CA LYS A 36 -11.84 -4.72 -1.87
C LYS A 36 -10.55 -4.32 -1.15
N THR A 37 -9.52 -3.95 -1.91
CA THR A 37 -8.21 -3.58 -1.35
C THR A 37 -8.29 -2.33 -0.47
N MET A 38 -9.12 -1.35 -0.82
CA MET A 38 -9.34 -0.15 -0.01
C MET A 38 -10.07 -0.47 1.29
N ASN A 39 -11.04 -1.39 1.27
CA ASN A 39 -11.72 -1.84 2.48
C ASN A 39 -10.77 -2.59 3.42
N ASP A 40 -9.94 -3.50 2.87
CA ASP A 40 -8.93 -4.23 3.64
C ASP A 40 -7.90 -3.26 4.25
N LEU A 41 -7.48 -2.24 3.48
CA LEU A 41 -6.62 -1.17 3.97
C LEU A 41 -7.31 -0.35 5.07
N ALA A 42 -8.60 -0.03 4.95
CA ALA A 42 -9.33 0.73 5.96
C ALA A 42 -9.51 -0.03 7.27
N ALA A 43 -9.65 -1.37 7.20
CA ALA A 43 -9.81 -2.24 8.35
C ALA A 43 -8.50 -2.51 9.13
N SER A 44 -7.34 -2.20 8.56
CA SER A 44 -6.04 -2.49 9.17
C SER A 44 -5.50 -1.34 10.02
N ASP A 45 -4.98 -1.60 11.22
CA ASP A 45 -4.34 -0.54 12.05
C ASP A 45 -2.86 -0.28 11.70
N ALA A 46 -2.32 -0.95 10.69
CA ALA A 46 -0.91 -0.78 10.31
C ALA A 46 -0.61 0.63 9.78
N LYS A 47 0.61 1.13 10.03
CA LYS A 47 1.06 2.47 9.61
C LYS A 47 1.80 2.46 8.29
N HIS A 48 2.44 1.34 7.97
CA HIS A 48 3.25 1.18 6.76
C HIS A 48 2.72 0.02 5.93
N PHE A 49 2.52 0.28 4.64
CA PHE A 49 2.12 -0.73 3.68
C PHE A 49 3.07 -0.78 2.48
N LEU A 50 3.11 -1.94 1.85
CA LEU A 50 3.91 -2.27 0.67
C LEU A 50 2.97 -2.86 -0.38
N ILE A 51 3.14 -2.43 -1.63
CA ILE A 51 2.43 -3.02 -2.77
C ILE A 51 3.37 -4.04 -3.41
N LEU A 52 2.93 -5.30 -3.46
CA LEU A 52 3.65 -6.34 -4.16
C LEU A 52 3.26 -6.31 -5.63
N PHE A 53 4.26 -6.17 -6.49
CA PHE A 53 4.11 -6.31 -7.94
C PHE A 53 4.68 -7.66 -8.41
N ARG A 54 4.17 -8.14 -9.54
CA ARG A 54 4.65 -9.37 -10.18
C ARG A 54 6.08 -9.22 -10.70
N ASP A 55 6.33 -8.12 -11.38
CA ASP A 55 7.55 -7.82 -12.12
C ASP A 55 7.65 -6.30 -12.35
N TYR A 56 8.65 -5.88 -13.12
CA TYR A 56 8.90 -4.47 -13.48
C TYR A 56 7.76 -3.79 -14.26
N LYS A 57 6.75 -4.54 -14.72
CA LYS A 57 5.55 -3.98 -15.36
C LYS A 57 4.49 -3.55 -14.32
N CYS A 58 4.80 -3.62 -13.03
CA CYS A 58 3.96 -3.14 -11.93
C CYS A 58 2.55 -3.76 -11.89
N GLN A 59 2.42 -5.03 -12.28
CA GLN A 59 1.16 -5.76 -12.17
C GLN A 59 0.89 -6.12 -10.71
N TYR A 60 -0.21 -5.61 -10.14
CA TYR A 60 -0.59 -5.83 -8.74
C TYR A 60 -0.68 -7.31 -8.37
N ARG A 61 -0.17 -7.67 -7.19
CA ARG A 61 -0.28 -9.02 -6.60
C ARG A 61 -0.85 -9.02 -5.19
N GLY A 62 -0.67 -7.95 -4.43
CA GLY A 62 -1.19 -7.87 -3.06
C GLY A 62 -0.70 -6.63 -2.33
N LEU A 63 -1.37 -6.35 -1.21
CA LEU A 63 -1.01 -5.30 -0.27
C LEU A 63 -0.56 -5.95 1.04
N TYR A 64 0.59 -5.53 1.55
CA TYR A 64 1.19 -6.09 2.76
C TYR A 64 1.41 -4.99 3.78
N SER A 65 1.18 -5.29 5.04
CA SER A 65 1.60 -4.44 6.16
C SER A 65 3.06 -4.68 6.49
N TRP A 66 3.79 -3.61 6.80
CA TRP A 66 5.13 -3.67 7.36
C TRP A 66 5.07 -3.30 8.84
N ASP A 67 5.54 -4.20 9.69
CA ASP A 67 5.77 -3.94 11.11
C ASP A 67 7.29 -3.87 11.35
N GLN A 68 7.75 -2.85 12.07
CA GLN A 68 9.17 -2.54 12.24
C GLN A 68 9.69 -2.95 13.62
#